data_AF-A0AA35J4N0-F1
#
_entry.id   AF-A0AA35J4N0-F1
#
_cell.length_a   1.000
_cell.length_b   1.000
_cell.length_c   1.000
_cell.angle_alpha   90.00
_cell.angle_beta   90.00
_cell.angle_gamma   90.00
#
_symmetry.space_group_name_H-M   'P 1'
#
loop_
_entity.id
_entity.type
_entity.pdbx_description
1 polymer ?
#
loop_
_entity_poly.entity_id
_entity_poly.type
_entity_poly.pdbx_seq_one_letter_code
_entity_poly.pdbx_strand_id
1 'polypeptide(L)'
;MKSSTLLVQDAKDYRFNPSIPLRIYLKTCIGILEKAQCAFQASDLSLAFIYYFRYVDLLTNKLSMHPELSSVDPSSSSSSSSIYKREYLQLIKLEVPAVCKIIESLRRQLDSQYSKLQTSLANNIAKPTTTSVQPQQQSLPKKSFDEYSFNQSISFFQKISNSQLNTTTSPQNQNQDTSRDEAYRLNYPELPRLTFST
;
A
#
# COMPACT_ATOMS: atom_id res chain seq x y z
N MET A 1 3.10 -1.92 1.52
CA MET A 1 1.78 -1.95 2.19
C MET A 1 1.96 -1.62 3.66
N LYS A 2 1.12 -0.74 4.21
CA LYS A 2 1.07 -0.45 5.65
C LYS A 2 0.22 -1.51 6.37
N SER A 3 0.47 -1.71 7.67
CA SER A 3 -0.40 -2.56 8.51
C SER A 3 -1.76 -1.88 8.72
N SER A 4 -2.79 -2.68 9.00
CA SER A 4 -4.12 -2.15 9.33
C SER A 4 -4.11 -1.19 10.52
N THR A 5 -3.24 -1.42 11.51
CA THR A 5 -3.06 -0.55 12.68
C THR A 5 -2.56 0.84 12.31
N LEU A 6 -1.57 0.94 11.41
CA LEU A 6 -1.06 2.23 10.91
C LEU A 6 -2.12 2.94 10.06
N LEU A 7 -2.85 2.20 9.23
CA LEU A 7 -3.93 2.78 8.43
C LEU A 7 -5.07 3.35 9.29
N VAL A 8 -5.35 2.75 10.46
CA VAL A 8 -6.31 3.31 11.42
C VAL A 8 -5.80 4.65 11.99
N GLN A 9 -4.50 4.80 12.24
CA GLN A 9 -3.94 6.07 12.69
C GLN A 9 -4.07 7.14 11.59
N ASP A 10 -3.69 6.81 10.36
CA ASP A 10 -3.84 7.70 9.19
C ASP A 10 -5.32 8.12 8.99
N ALA A 11 -6.27 7.20 9.21
CA ALA A 11 -7.68 7.48 9.09
C ALA A 11 -8.20 8.48 10.13
N LYS A 12 -7.65 8.44 11.35
CA LYS A 12 -8.01 9.34 12.46
C LYS A 12 -7.31 10.70 12.39
N ASP A 13 -6.30 10.85 11.54
CA ASP A 13 -5.58 12.11 11.36
C ASP A 13 -6.40 13.11 10.51
N TYR A 14 -7.35 13.77 11.16
CA TYR A 14 -8.11 14.88 10.61
C TYR A 14 -8.62 15.81 11.73
N ARG A 15 -8.90 17.07 11.39
CA ARG A 15 -9.38 18.08 12.34
C ARG A 15 -10.88 18.24 12.25
N PHE A 16 -11.55 18.18 13.41
CA PHE A 16 -12.97 18.48 13.56
C PHE A 16 -13.15 19.89 14.14
N ASN A 17 -14.14 20.64 13.65
CA ASN A 17 -14.45 21.99 14.10
C ASN A 17 -15.96 22.11 14.40
N PRO A 18 -16.37 22.23 15.68
CA PRO A 18 -17.78 22.29 16.05
C PRO A 18 -18.50 23.58 15.63
N SER A 19 -17.77 24.59 15.15
CA SER A 19 -18.37 25.83 14.62
C SER A 19 -18.91 25.67 13.19
N ILE A 20 -18.56 24.59 12.49
CA ILE A 20 -19.03 24.34 11.12
C ILE A 20 -20.42 23.70 11.19
N PRO A 21 -21.42 24.18 10.43
CA PRO A 21 -22.77 23.65 10.50
C PRO A 21 -22.88 22.14 10.19
N LEU A 22 -23.77 21.44 10.90
CA LEU A 22 -23.95 19.98 10.79
C LEU A 22 -24.17 19.51 9.33
N ARG A 23 -24.96 20.27 8.55
CA ARG A 23 -25.24 19.98 7.13
C ARG A 23 -23.98 19.81 6.27
N ILE A 24 -22.90 20.55 6.60
CA ILE A 24 -21.65 20.49 5.83
C ILE A 24 -20.92 19.19 6.13
N TYR A 25 -20.94 18.74 7.38
CA TYR A 25 -20.40 17.44 7.76
C TYR A 25 -21.16 16.29 7.12
N LEU A 26 -22.50 16.35 7.10
CA LEU A 26 -23.31 15.34 6.42
C LEU A 26 -23.00 15.26 4.92
N LYS A 27 -22.89 16.40 4.24
CA LYS A 27 -22.44 16.44 2.83
C LYS A 27 -21.04 15.88 2.65
N THR A 28 -20.15 16.17 3.60
CA THR A 28 -18.77 15.65 3.58
C THR A 28 -18.75 14.12 3.76
N CYS A 29 -19.63 13.56 4.57
CA CYS A 29 -19.75 12.11 4.76
C CYS A 29 -20.08 11.40 3.44
N ILE A 30 -20.98 11.97 2.62
CA ILE A 30 -21.29 11.46 1.28
C ILE A 30 -20.03 11.46 0.41
N GLY A 31 -19.30 12.59 0.37
CA GLY A 31 -18.07 12.68 -0.42
C GLY A 31 -16.94 11.76 0.07
N ILE A 32 -16.89 11.43 1.37
CA ILE A 32 -15.94 10.43 1.90
C ILE A 32 -16.32 9.04 1.39
N LEU A 33 -17.61 8.68 1.40
CA LEU A 33 -18.08 7.38 0.90
C LEU A 33 -17.85 7.23 -0.60
N GLU A 34 -18.13 8.25 -1.40
CA GLU A 34 -17.84 8.24 -2.85
C GLU A 34 -16.36 8.00 -3.11
N LYS A 35 -15.47 8.72 -2.40
CA LYS A 35 -14.02 8.51 -2.50
C LYS A 35 -13.61 7.09 -2.07
N ALA A 36 -14.23 6.54 -1.02
CA ALA A 36 -13.98 5.18 -0.58
C ALA A 36 -14.37 4.16 -1.66
N GLN A 37 -15.51 4.35 -2.31
CA GLN A 37 -15.97 3.51 -3.41
C GLN A 37 -15.06 3.62 -4.63
N CYS A 38 -14.66 4.82 -5.03
CA CYS A 38 -13.70 5.02 -6.12
C CYS A 38 -12.36 4.34 -5.83
N ALA A 39 -11.83 4.46 -4.61
CA ALA A 39 -10.59 3.79 -4.21
C ALA A 39 -10.74 2.26 -4.23
N PHE A 40 -11.89 1.75 -3.80
CA PHE A 40 -12.19 0.32 -3.84
C PHE A 40 -12.26 -0.22 -5.28
N GLN A 41 -12.92 0.52 -6.19
CA GLN A 41 -12.97 0.18 -7.61
C GLN A 41 -11.60 0.24 -8.28
N ALA A 42 -10.75 1.19 -7.87
CA ALA A 42 -9.36 1.30 -8.31
C ALA A 42 -8.44 0.22 -7.69
N SER A 43 -8.99 -0.74 -6.93
CA SER A 43 -8.24 -1.79 -6.21
C SER A 43 -7.24 -1.26 -5.17
N ASP A 44 -7.36 -0.01 -4.75
CA ASP A 44 -6.59 0.54 -3.63
C ASP A 44 -7.31 0.27 -2.31
N LEU A 45 -7.11 -0.93 -1.79
CA LEU A 45 -7.71 -1.38 -0.53
C LEU A 45 -7.25 -0.56 0.68
N SER A 46 -6.02 -0.03 0.65
CA SER A 46 -5.47 0.74 1.76
C SER A 46 -6.18 2.08 1.87
N LEU A 47 -6.32 2.79 0.75
CA LEU A 47 -7.01 4.07 0.69
C LEU A 47 -8.52 3.93 0.93
N ALA A 48 -9.14 2.88 0.37
CA ALA A 48 -10.55 2.57 0.64
C ALA A 48 -10.80 2.35 2.13
N PHE A 49 -9.94 1.56 2.80
CA PHE A 49 -10.01 1.33 4.23
C PHE A 49 -9.91 2.63 5.04
N ILE A 50 -8.97 3.51 4.69
CA ILE A 50 -8.80 4.81 5.35
C ILE A 50 -10.10 5.62 5.27
N TYR A 51 -10.70 5.75 4.08
CA TYR A 51 -11.92 6.55 3.91
C TYR A 51 -13.13 5.94 4.63
N TYR A 52 -13.34 4.63 4.54
CA TYR A 52 -14.44 3.99 5.28
C TYR A 52 -14.27 4.13 6.79
N PHE A 53 -13.06 3.93 7.30
CA PHE A 53 -12.79 4.08 8.73
C PHE A 53 -12.98 5.53 9.18
N ARG A 54 -12.51 6.50 8.39
CA ARG A 54 -12.69 7.93 8.66
C ARG A 54 -14.16 8.34 8.69
N TYR A 55 -14.98 7.80 7.78
CA TYR A 55 -16.43 8.03 7.80
C TYR A 55 -17.06 7.57 9.11
N VAL A 56 -16.77 6.35 9.56
CA VAL A 56 -17.31 5.81 10.81
C VAL A 56 -16.82 6.59 12.02
N ASP A 57 -15.52 6.91 12.07
CA ASP A 57 -14.92 7.68 13.17
C ASP A 57 -15.53 9.09 13.25
N LEU A 58 -15.71 9.75 12.11
CA LEU A 58 -16.35 11.07 12.05
C LEU A 58 -17.76 11.03 12.62
N LEU A 59 -18.58 10.07 12.18
CA LEU A 59 -19.97 9.95 12.63
C LEU A 59 -20.07 9.57 14.11
N THR A 60 -19.30 8.58 14.56
CA THR A 60 -19.47 8.00 15.91
C THR A 60 -18.75 8.78 17.00
N ASN A 61 -17.56 9.32 16.72
CA ASN A 61 -16.72 9.94 17.75
C ASN A 61 -16.77 11.47 17.74
N LYS A 62 -16.73 12.11 16.56
CA LYS A 62 -16.65 13.58 16.47
C LYS A 62 -18.02 14.23 16.34
N LEU A 63 -18.82 13.77 15.37
CA LEU A 63 -20.09 14.40 15.03
C LEU A 63 -21.14 14.19 16.12
N SER A 64 -21.07 13.08 16.86
CA SER A 64 -21.91 12.82 18.03
C SER A 64 -21.84 13.92 19.10
N MET A 65 -20.73 14.65 19.18
CA MET A 65 -20.51 15.74 20.16
C MET A 65 -20.87 17.13 19.58
N HIS A 66 -21.46 17.21 18.40
CA HIS A 66 -21.76 18.48 17.75
C HIS A 66 -22.87 19.26 18.50
N PRO A 67 -22.74 20.59 18.68
CA PRO A 67 -23.71 21.38 19.43
C PRO A 67 -25.14 21.31 18.85
N GLU A 68 -25.30 21.30 17.52
CA GLU A 68 -26.62 21.12 16.86
C GLU A 68 -27.28 19.75 17.13
N LEU A 69 -26.51 18.74 17.53
CA LEU A 69 -27.03 17.42 17.91
C LEU A 69 -27.45 17.40 19.39
N SER A 70 -26.70 18.10 20.23
CA SER A 70 -26.92 18.22 21.67
C SER A 70 -27.97 19.26 22.06
N SER A 71 -28.31 20.22 21.19
CA SER A 71 -29.30 21.27 21.50
C SER A 71 -30.69 20.65 21.61
N VAL A 72 -31.04 20.22 22.83
CA VAL A 72 -32.39 19.94 23.29
C VAL A 72 -33.01 21.29 23.63
N ASP A 73 -33.20 22.16 22.65
CA ASP A 73 -34.03 23.33 22.86
C ASP A 73 -35.40 23.08 22.20
N PRO A 74 -36.40 22.64 22.98
CA PRO A 74 -37.76 22.40 22.46
C PRO A 74 -38.43 23.70 21.99
N SER A 75 -37.84 24.87 22.26
CA SER A 75 -38.41 26.17 21.91
C SER A 75 -37.79 26.81 20.65
N SER A 76 -36.65 26.31 20.17
CA SER A 76 -35.99 26.81 18.96
C SER A 76 -36.21 25.86 17.78
N SER A 77 -37.48 25.68 17.42
CA SER A 77 -37.95 24.89 16.28
C SER A 77 -37.62 25.57 14.93
N SER A 78 -36.34 25.77 14.64
CA SER A 78 -35.92 25.94 13.24
C SER A 78 -36.04 24.58 12.57
N SER A 79 -37.05 24.43 11.70
CA SER A 79 -37.41 23.19 11.02
C SER A 79 -36.23 22.49 10.32
N SER A 80 -35.23 23.25 9.89
CA SER A 80 -34.02 22.75 9.25
C SER A 80 -33.07 21.99 10.19
N SER A 81 -32.85 22.45 11.42
CA SER A 81 -31.94 21.78 12.38
C SER A 81 -32.46 20.39 12.78
N SER A 82 -33.79 20.26 12.91
CA SER A 82 -34.46 18.97 13.18
C SER A 82 -34.27 17.96 12.05
N ILE A 83 -34.28 18.40 10.78
CA ILE A 83 -34.11 17.52 9.62
C ILE A 83 -32.72 16.89 9.61
N TYR A 84 -31.66 17.70 9.74
CA TYR A 84 -30.27 17.21 9.71
C TYR A 84 -29.96 16.28 10.88
N LYS A 85 -30.54 16.53 12.05
CA LYS A 85 -30.45 15.61 13.20
C LYS A 85 -31.10 14.27 12.89
N ARG A 86 -32.28 14.26 12.25
CA ARG A 86 -32.96 13.03 11.84
C ARG A 86 -32.14 12.24 10.81
N GLU A 87 -31.59 12.93 9.81
CA GLU A 87 -30.71 12.34 8.80
C GLU A 87 -29.49 11.68 9.46
N TYR A 88 -28.80 12.40 10.35
CA TYR A 88 -27.67 11.85 11.10
C TYR A 88 -28.04 10.57 11.86
N LEU A 89 -29.17 10.57 12.59
CA LEU A 89 -29.62 9.39 13.34
C LEU A 89 -29.94 8.20 12.41
N GLN A 90 -30.47 8.47 11.22
CA GLN A 90 -30.71 7.45 10.21
C GLN A 90 -29.39 6.86 9.68
N LEU A 91 -28.39 7.69 9.41
CA LEU A 91 -27.04 7.23 9.01
C LEU A 91 -26.42 6.33 10.07
N ILE A 92 -26.49 6.74 11.34
CA ILE A 92 -25.98 5.94 12.47
C ILE A 92 -26.69 4.59 12.57
N LYS A 93 -28.00 4.54 12.36
CA LYS A 93 -28.78 3.31 12.53
C LYS A 93 -28.63 2.34 11.34
N LEU A 94 -28.56 2.85 10.12
CA LEU A 94 -28.60 2.03 8.91
C LEU A 94 -27.22 1.87 8.26
N GLU A 95 -26.50 2.97 8.04
CA GLU A 95 -25.28 2.96 7.25
C GLU A 95 -24.05 2.53 8.06
N VAL A 96 -23.89 3.04 9.28
CA VAL A 96 -22.71 2.71 10.11
C VAL A 96 -22.54 1.20 10.31
N PRO A 97 -23.57 0.41 10.65
CA PRO A 97 -23.43 -1.05 10.76
C PRO A 97 -23.01 -1.72 9.45
N ALA A 98 -23.50 -1.23 8.30
CA ALA A 98 -23.13 -1.76 7.00
C ALA A 98 -21.66 -1.44 6.67
N VAL A 99 -21.23 -0.20 6.90
CA VAL A 99 -19.84 0.23 6.66
C VAL A 99 -18.87 -0.47 7.60
N CYS A 100 -19.23 -0.72 8.86
CA CYS A 100 -18.40 -1.50 9.80
C CYS A 100 -18.11 -2.91 9.26
N LYS A 101 -19.09 -3.59 8.66
CA LYS A 101 -18.87 -4.91 8.02
C LYS A 101 -17.88 -4.83 6.86
N ILE A 102 -17.96 -3.76 6.06
CA ILE A 102 -17.02 -3.51 4.95
C ILE A 102 -15.60 -3.29 5.51
N ILE A 103 -15.45 -2.47 6.55
CA ILE A 103 -14.17 -2.21 7.22
C ILE A 103 -13.56 -3.51 7.75
N GLU A 104 -14.36 -4.35 8.42
CA GLU A 104 -13.89 -5.64 8.94
C GLU A 104 -13.41 -6.57 7.82
N SER A 105 -14.15 -6.65 6.71
CA SER A 105 -13.75 -7.41 5.53
C SER A 105 -12.43 -6.91 4.95
N LEU A 106 -12.32 -5.59 4.74
CA LEU A 106 -11.09 -4.95 4.25
C LEU A 106 -9.90 -5.16 5.18
N ARG A 107 -10.12 -5.10 6.50
CA ARG A 107 -9.08 -5.37 7.50
C ARG A 107 -8.51 -6.79 7.33
N ARG A 108 -9.38 -7.81 7.23
CA ARG A 108 -8.94 -9.20 7.03
C ARG A 108 -8.13 -9.37 5.75
N GLN A 109 -8.54 -8.70 4.66
CA GLN A 109 -7.81 -8.74 3.40
C GLN A 109 -6.44 -8.07 3.52
N LEU A 110 -6.37 -6.87 4.11
CA LEU A 110 -5.13 -6.13 4.32
C LEU A 110 -4.15 -6.89 5.23
N ASP A 111 -4.63 -7.46 6.32
CA ASP A 111 -3.80 -8.23 7.25
C ASP A 111 -3.27 -9.52 6.59
N SER A 112 -4.09 -10.19 5.78
CA SER A 112 -3.64 -11.35 4.99
C SER A 112 -2.54 -10.98 4.01
N GLN A 113 -2.69 -9.89 3.27
CA GLN A 113 -1.69 -9.42 2.31
C GLN A 113 -0.40 -8.97 3.01
N TYR A 114 -0.52 -8.26 4.15
CA TYR A 114 0.61 -7.83 4.94
C TYR A 114 1.39 -9.03 5.52
N SER A 115 0.69 -10.04 6.04
CA SER A 115 1.30 -11.27 6.54
C SER A 115 2.04 -12.04 5.43
N LYS A 116 1.44 -12.18 4.24
CA LYS A 116 2.10 -12.80 3.08
C LYS A 116 3.38 -12.07 2.68
N LEU A 117 3.33 -10.73 2.67
CA LEU A 117 4.50 -9.91 2.38
C LEU A 117 5.61 -10.12 3.42
N GLN A 118 5.25 -10.12 4.71
CA GLN A 118 6.21 -10.33 5.79
C GLN A 118 6.89 -11.70 5.71
N THR A 119 6.11 -12.76 5.47
CA THR A 119 6.64 -14.11 5.27
C THR A 119 7.52 -14.21 4.02
N SER A 120 7.14 -13.56 2.93
CA SER A 120 7.92 -13.55 1.68
C SER A 120 9.26 -12.82 1.84
N LEU A 121 9.29 -11.73 2.61
CA LEU A 121 10.53 -11.03 2.95
C LEU A 121 11.41 -11.89 3.86
N ALA A 122 10.85 -12.46 4.91
CA ALA A 122 11.59 -13.34 5.82
C ALA A 122 12.20 -14.55 5.09
N ASN A 123 11.45 -15.19 4.20
CA ASN A 123 11.92 -16.33 3.41
C ASN A 123 13.01 -15.96 2.39
N ASN A 124 13.06 -14.72 1.91
CA ASN A 124 14.15 -14.24 1.04
C ASN A 124 15.42 -13.90 1.82
N ILE A 125 15.29 -13.44 3.07
CA ILE A 125 16.45 -13.07 3.91
C ILE A 125 17.05 -14.32 4.59
N ALA A 126 16.24 -15.32 4.92
CA ALA A 126 16.62 -16.46 5.76
C ALA A 126 16.90 -17.76 5.00
N LYS A 127 17.25 -17.73 3.70
CA LYS A 127 17.91 -18.89 3.08
C LYS A 127 19.41 -18.81 3.38
N PRO A 128 19.94 -19.52 4.40
CA PRO A 128 21.33 -19.89 4.35
C PRO A 128 21.47 -20.78 3.11
N THR A 129 22.25 -20.33 2.15
CA THR A 129 22.69 -21.20 1.05
C THR A 129 23.49 -22.33 1.70
N THR A 130 22.84 -23.44 2.03
CA THR A 130 23.53 -24.70 2.32
C THR A 130 24.07 -25.22 1.00
N THR A 131 25.05 -24.53 0.44
CA THR A 131 26.03 -25.19 -0.39
C THR A 131 26.79 -26.09 0.57
N SER A 132 26.63 -27.40 0.41
CA SER A 132 27.49 -28.38 1.07
C SER A 132 28.92 -28.17 0.58
N VAL A 133 29.64 -27.22 1.20
CA VAL A 133 31.07 -27.07 1.00
C VAL A 133 31.74 -27.83 2.13
N GLN A 134 32.40 -28.90 1.72
CA GLN A 134 33.50 -29.60 2.37
C GLN A 134 34.31 -28.65 3.28
N PRO A 135 34.78 -29.08 4.47
CA PRO A 135 35.43 -28.18 5.41
C PRO A 135 36.80 -27.72 4.89
N GLN A 136 36.82 -26.58 4.21
CA GLN A 136 38.02 -25.75 4.08
C GLN A 136 37.80 -24.47 4.87
N GLN A 137 38.70 -24.25 5.83
CA GLN A 137 38.77 -23.08 6.71
C GLN A 137 38.65 -21.77 5.91
N GLN A 138 37.49 -21.12 5.95
CA GLN A 138 37.34 -19.73 5.53
C GLN A 138 37.54 -18.82 6.74
N SER A 139 38.73 -18.21 6.79
CA SER A 139 39.03 -17.07 7.64
C SER A 139 38.04 -15.93 7.42
N LEU A 140 37.69 -15.22 8.50
CA LEU A 140 36.81 -14.05 8.50
C LEU A 140 37.10 -13.09 7.32
N PRO A 141 36.07 -12.46 6.73
CA PRO A 141 36.25 -11.53 5.62
C PRO A 141 37.17 -10.39 6.07
N LYS A 142 38.25 -10.19 5.32
CA LYS A 142 39.23 -9.13 5.58
C LYS A 142 38.51 -7.78 5.49
N LYS A 143 38.71 -6.96 6.52
CA LYS A 143 38.25 -5.58 6.71
C LYS A 143 38.89 -4.57 5.74
N SER A 144 39.26 -4.97 4.52
CA SER A 144 39.82 -4.06 3.53
C SER A 144 38.84 -3.96 2.37
N PHE A 145 38.29 -2.76 2.21
CA PHE A 145 37.53 -2.40 1.03
C PHE A 145 38.45 -2.52 -0.20
N ASP A 146 38.10 -3.43 -1.10
CA ASP A 146 38.84 -3.64 -2.35
C ASP A 146 38.27 -2.70 -3.42
N GLU A 147 38.92 -1.55 -3.56
CA GLU A 147 38.53 -0.47 -4.46
C GLU A 147 38.52 -0.91 -5.92
N TYR A 148 39.33 -1.91 -6.30
CA TYR A 148 39.35 -2.43 -7.66
C TYR A 148 38.09 -3.25 -7.97
N SER A 149 37.69 -4.13 -7.05
CA SER A 149 36.44 -4.90 -7.16
C SER A 149 35.21 -3.97 -7.18
N PHE A 150 35.24 -2.93 -6.34
CA PHE A 150 34.19 -1.92 -6.31
C PHE A 150 34.11 -1.14 -7.63
N ASN A 151 35.22 -0.66 -8.16
CA ASN A 151 35.24 0.09 -9.43
C ASN A 151 34.82 -0.78 -10.63
N GLN A 152 35.11 -2.08 -10.62
CA GLN A 152 34.57 -3.04 -11.59
C GLN A 152 33.05 -3.15 -11.50
N SER A 153 32.50 -3.21 -10.29
CA SER A 153 31.04 -3.26 -10.09
C SER A 153 30.35 -1.99 -10.59
N ILE A 154 30.94 -0.81 -10.37
CA ILE A 154 30.38 0.47 -10.83
C ILE A 154 30.47 0.63 -12.35
N SER A 155 31.58 0.23 -12.96
CA SER A 155 31.73 0.31 -14.42
C SER A 155 30.78 -0.64 -15.16
N PHE A 156 30.41 -1.77 -14.58
CA PHE A 156 29.34 -2.64 -15.09
C PHE A 156 27.97 -1.94 -15.10
N PHE A 157 27.58 -1.27 -14.02
CA PHE A 157 26.31 -0.54 -13.96
C PHE A 157 26.27 0.63 -14.96
N GLN A 158 27.37 1.37 -15.10
CA GLN A 158 27.46 2.44 -16.10
C GLN A 158 27.35 1.90 -17.53
N LYS A 159 27.94 0.74 -17.81
CA LYS A 159 27.84 0.09 -19.13
C LYS A 159 26.39 -0.32 -19.44
N ILE A 160 25.64 -0.82 -18.46
CA ILE A 160 24.21 -1.17 -18.64
C ILE A 160 23.34 0.07 -18.86
N SER A 161 23.54 1.15 -18.08
CA SER A 161 22.79 2.40 -18.27
C SER A 161 23.01 3.02 -19.64
N ASN A 162 24.22 2.92 -20.20
CA ASN A 162 24.52 3.42 -21.54
C ASN A 162 24.06 2.47 -22.67
N SER A 163 23.84 1.18 -22.37
CA SER A 163 23.37 0.18 -23.36
C SER A 163 21.86 0.25 -23.61
N GLN A 164 21.06 0.70 -22.64
CA GLN A 164 19.60 0.75 -22.75
C GLN A 164 19.06 2.01 -23.47
N LEU A 165 19.93 2.93 -23.91
CA LEU A 165 19.53 4.16 -24.60
C LEU A 165 19.61 4.06 -26.14
N ASN A 166 20.16 2.98 -26.69
CA ASN A 166 20.22 2.70 -28.13
C ASN A 166 19.44 1.43 -28.50
N THR A 167 18.12 1.45 -28.35
CA THR A 167 17.24 0.48 -29.03
C THR A 167 16.07 1.19 -29.69
N THR A 168 16.38 1.94 -30.75
CA THR A 168 15.45 2.19 -31.85
C THR A 168 16.17 1.77 -33.13
N THR A 169 15.83 0.59 -33.65
CA THR A 169 15.56 0.27 -35.07
C THR A 169 15.75 -1.23 -35.38
N SER A 170 14.65 -1.86 -35.79
CA SER A 170 14.46 -2.89 -36.84
C SER A 170 15.33 -4.16 -36.93
N PRO A 171 14.74 -5.34 -37.24
CA PRO A 171 15.48 -6.58 -37.42
C PRO A 171 15.92 -6.75 -38.88
N GLN A 172 17.20 -7.08 -39.11
CA GLN A 172 17.63 -7.62 -40.39
C GLN A 172 18.74 -8.66 -40.22
N ASN A 173 18.47 -9.84 -40.80
CA ASN A 173 19.37 -10.94 -41.10
C ASN A 173 20.80 -10.51 -41.47
N GLN A 174 21.80 -11.25 -41.00
CA GLN A 174 22.78 -11.95 -41.86
C GLN A 174 23.71 -12.89 -41.05
N ASN A 175 23.94 -14.06 -41.63
CA ASN A 175 24.94 -15.06 -41.24
C ASN A 175 26.37 -14.55 -41.50
N GLN A 176 27.34 -14.93 -40.66
CA GLN A 176 28.58 -15.65 -41.07
C GLN A 176 29.52 -15.94 -39.89
N ASP A 177 29.81 -17.23 -39.73
CA ASP A 177 31.07 -17.93 -39.48
C ASP A 177 32.20 -17.45 -38.54
N THR A 178 32.79 -18.48 -37.92
CA THR A 178 34.18 -18.68 -37.45
C THR A 178 34.65 -18.16 -36.08
N SER A 179 34.69 -19.13 -35.15
CA SER A 179 35.84 -19.48 -34.31
C SER A 179 36.50 -18.40 -33.46
N ARG A 180 36.03 -18.26 -32.22
CA ARG A 180 36.82 -18.11 -30.98
C ARG A 180 35.85 -17.99 -29.80
N ASP A 181 36.33 -18.38 -28.62
CA ASP A 181 35.67 -18.20 -27.31
C ASP A 181 34.83 -19.37 -26.75
N GLU A 182 35.41 -20.57 -26.80
CA GLU A 182 35.26 -21.59 -25.73
C GLU A 182 35.93 -21.10 -24.42
N ALA A 183 35.53 -19.94 -23.91
CA ALA A 183 36.05 -19.41 -22.64
C ALA A 183 35.02 -18.64 -21.81
N TYR A 184 33.84 -18.34 -22.35
CA TYR A 184 32.83 -17.54 -21.65
C TYR A 184 31.43 -18.11 -21.84
N ARG A 185 31.25 -19.41 -21.64
CA ARG A 185 29.96 -19.89 -21.12
C ARG A 185 29.86 -19.45 -19.66
N LEU A 186 29.56 -18.17 -19.48
CA LEU A 186 29.08 -17.60 -18.22
C LEU A 186 27.85 -18.42 -17.84
N ASN A 187 28.04 -19.38 -16.94
CA ASN A 187 26.96 -20.16 -16.36
C ASN A 187 26.23 -19.23 -15.40
N TYR A 188 25.32 -18.43 -15.94
CA TYR A 188 24.44 -17.59 -15.14
C TYR A 188 23.51 -18.49 -14.33
N PRO A 189 23.38 -18.30 -13.01
CA PRO A 189 22.20 -18.80 -12.34
C PRO A 189 20.99 -18.07 -12.94
N GLU A 190 20.10 -18.81 -13.61
CA GLU A 190 18.86 -18.22 -14.11
C GLU A 190 18.09 -17.60 -12.95
N LEU A 191 17.70 -16.34 -13.12
CA LEU A 191 16.88 -15.64 -12.15
C LEU A 191 15.55 -16.38 -11.99
N PRO A 192 15.07 -16.59 -10.74
CA PRO A 192 13.76 -17.17 -10.51
C PRO A 192 12.69 -16.41 -11.28
N ARG A 193 12.11 -17.05 -12.30
CA ARG A 193 10.98 -16.47 -13.05
C ARG A 193 9.76 -16.55 -12.15
N LEU A 194 9.21 -15.38 -11.80
CA LEU A 194 7.95 -15.27 -11.06
C LEU A 194 6.81 -15.79 -11.95
N THR A 195 6.34 -17.01 -11.69
CA THR A 195 5.12 -17.51 -12.31
C THR A 195 3.93 -16.97 -11.52
N PHE A 196 3.13 -16.12 -12.16
CA PHE A 196 1.84 -15.69 -11.62
C PHE A 196 0.78 -16.65 -12.15
N SER A 197 0.07 -17.34 -11.25
CA SER A 197 -1.07 -18.17 -11.63
C SER A 197 -2.25 -17.24 -11.93
N THR A 198 -2.75 -17.30 -13.16
CA THR A 198 -4.00 -16.67 -13.60
C THR A 198 -5.21 -17.37 -13.02
#